data_AF-A0A7C9QUC0-F1
#
_entry.id   AF-A0A7C9QUC0-F1
#
_cell.length_a   1.000
_cell.length_b   1.000
_cell.length_c   1.000
_cell.angle_alpha   90.00
_cell.angle_beta   90.00
_cell.angle_gamma   90.00
#
_symmetry.space_group_name_H-M   'P 1'
#
loop_
_entity.id
_entity.type
_entity.pdbx_description
1 polymer ?
#
loop_
_entity_poly.entity_id
_entity_poly.type
_entity_poly.pdbx_seq_one_letter_code
_entity_poly.pdbx_strand_id
1 'polypeptide(L)'
;MSDIQYQNVTISVTNANPGQKIKVLLAPLAPQSSQVAWSTGAPMAASAGMQLTASGQPLPLQQLNITGTALTFLTSSAGGSSGALQFNFQLSLAGAGGPQFFTLSAPNDPNVLVTAALVGQLPQVINEAPTTLQWPS
;
A
#
# COMPACT_ATOMS: atom_id res chain seq x y z
N MET A 1 4.23 22.87 15.21
CA MET A 1 4.23 21.47 14.72
C MET A 1 3.61 21.51 13.34
N SER A 2 4.19 20.84 12.34
CA SER A 2 3.54 20.68 11.04
C SER A 2 2.30 19.82 11.22
N ASP A 3 1.14 20.27 10.74
CA ASP A 3 -0.07 19.46 10.77
C ASP A 3 0.12 18.22 9.90
N ILE A 4 -0.19 17.05 10.47
CA ILE A 4 -0.14 15.77 9.76
C ILE A 4 -1.50 15.56 9.08
N GLN A 5 -1.47 15.45 7.76
CA GLN A 5 -2.63 15.11 6.95
C GLN A 5 -2.66 13.60 6.74
N TYR A 6 -3.83 12.99 6.88
CA TYR A 6 -4.01 11.55 6.66
C TYR A 6 -4.89 11.34 5.43
N GLN A 7 -4.43 10.48 4.52
CA GLN A 7 -5.17 10.14 3.30
C GLN A 7 -5.33 8.63 3.20
N ASN A 8 -6.54 8.15 2.96
CA ASN A 8 -6.75 6.72 2.77
C ASN A 8 -6.23 6.28 1.41
N VAL A 9 -5.66 5.09 1.40
CA VAL A 9 -5.14 4.43 0.21
C VAL A 9 -5.51 2.97 0.25
N THR A 10 -5.94 2.45 -0.90
CA THR A 10 -6.20 1.03 -1.11
C THR A 10 -5.10 0.47 -2.00
N ILE A 11 -4.41 -0.56 -1.51
CA ILE A 11 -3.47 -1.36 -2.27
C ILE A 11 -4.16 -2.65 -2.69
N SER A 12 -4.32 -2.84 -3.99
CA SER A 12 -4.92 -4.06 -4.53
C SER A 12 -3.84 -4.90 -5.16
N VAL A 13 -3.80 -6.18 -4.78
CA VAL A 13 -2.85 -7.16 -5.30
C VAL A 13 -3.62 -8.26 -6.00
N THR A 14 -3.23 -8.57 -7.24
CA THR A 14 -3.80 -9.68 -8.01
C THR A 14 -2.69 -10.51 -8.65
N ASN A 15 -3.02 -11.75 -9.00
CA ASN A 15 -2.10 -12.67 -9.66
C ASN A 15 -0.83 -13.00 -8.86
N ALA A 16 -0.92 -12.94 -7.52
CA ALA A 16 0.15 -13.37 -6.63
C ALA A 16 0.06 -14.87 -6.37
N ASN A 17 1.19 -15.56 -6.33
CA ASN A 17 1.26 -16.97 -5.98
C ASN A 17 1.44 -17.14 -4.45
N PRO A 18 0.85 -18.19 -3.85
CA PRO A 18 1.17 -18.58 -2.48
C PRO A 18 2.68 -18.74 -2.28
N GLY A 19 3.20 -18.25 -1.16
CA GLY A 19 4.64 -18.26 -0.85
C GLY A 19 5.40 -17.02 -1.33
N GLN A 20 4.76 -16.13 -2.11
CA GLN A 20 5.40 -14.91 -2.57
C GLN A 20 5.44 -13.83 -1.48
N LYS A 21 6.48 -13.00 -1.60
CA LYS A 21 6.65 -11.74 -0.88
C LYS A 21 6.20 -10.60 -1.79
N ILE A 22 5.20 -9.85 -1.34
CA ILE A 22 4.74 -8.63 -2.02
C ILE A 22 5.24 -7.42 -1.22
N LYS A 23 5.92 -6.50 -1.87
CA LYS A 23 6.45 -5.27 -1.29
C LYS A 23 5.94 -4.06 -2.07
N VAL A 24 5.54 -3.03 -1.34
CA VAL A 24 5.23 -1.69 -1.87
C VAL A 24 6.09 -0.68 -1.13
N LEU A 25 6.89 0.06 -1.88
CA LEU A 25 7.80 1.08 -1.42
C LEU A 25 7.16 2.45 -1.61
N LEU A 26 7.45 3.34 -0.66
CA LEU A 26 7.00 4.71 -0.64
C LEU A 26 8.21 5.63 -0.50
N ALA A 27 8.27 6.66 -1.35
CA ALA A 27 9.26 7.71 -1.26
C ALA A 27 8.62 9.09 -1.45
N PRO A 28 9.05 10.11 -0.69
CA PRO A 28 8.59 11.48 -0.90
C PRO A 28 9.13 12.02 -2.24
N LEU A 29 8.33 12.86 -2.91
CA LEU A 29 8.81 13.73 -3.97
C LEU A 29 8.97 15.14 -3.39
N ALA A 30 9.95 15.90 -3.87
CA ALA A 30 10.33 17.22 -3.37
C ALA A 30 9.13 18.18 -3.10
N PRO A 31 9.28 19.17 -2.18
CA PRO A 31 10.50 19.53 -1.45
C PRO A 31 10.85 18.55 -0.33
N GLN A 32 12.13 18.49 0.04
CA GLN A 32 12.64 17.67 1.17
C GLN A 32 11.97 17.98 2.51
N SER A 33 11.29 19.12 2.63
CA SER A 33 10.47 19.49 3.78
C SER A 33 9.14 18.74 3.86
N SER A 34 8.70 18.13 2.75
CA SER A 34 7.52 17.28 2.73
C SER A 34 7.91 15.84 3.07
N GLN A 35 7.16 15.23 3.98
CA GLN A 35 7.36 13.85 4.40
C GLN A 35 6.08 13.07 4.13
N VAL A 36 6.21 11.87 3.60
CA VAL A 36 5.11 10.93 3.44
C VAL A 36 5.53 9.59 4.04
N ALA A 37 4.65 8.99 4.82
CA ALA A 37 4.87 7.69 5.43
C ALA A 37 3.60 6.83 5.39
N TRP A 38 3.76 5.51 5.36
CA TRP A 38 2.64 4.62 5.64
C TRP A 38 2.16 4.80 7.09
N SER A 39 0.86 4.71 7.28
CA SER A 39 0.21 4.86 8.57
C SER A 39 -0.95 3.89 8.72
N THR A 40 -1.21 3.49 9.96
CA THR A 40 -2.36 2.68 10.33
C THR A 40 -3.61 3.53 10.63
N GLY A 41 -3.53 4.85 10.45
CA GLY A 41 -4.62 5.79 10.70
C GLY A 41 -4.21 6.98 11.55
N ALA A 42 -5.11 7.96 11.65
CA ALA A 42 -4.97 9.09 12.55
C ALA A 42 -5.10 8.65 14.02
N PRO A 43 -4.49 9.34 15.00
CA PRO A 43 -4.58 8.99 16.43
C PRO A 43 -5.93 9.40 17.04
N MET A 44 -7.03 9.01 16.40
CA MET A 44 -8.41 9.40 16.72
C MET A 44 -9.33 8.18 16.63
N ALA A 45 -10.31 8.08 17.54
CA ALA A 45 -11.23 6.94 17.61
C ALA A 45 -12.09 6.73 16.36
N ALA A 46 -12.34 7.79 15.59
CA ALA A 46 -13.12 7.74 14.35
C ALA A 46 -12.29 7.29 13.12
N SER A 47 -10.98 7.06 13.26
CA SER A 47 -10.16 6.61 12.13
C SER A 47 -10.50 5.18 11.73
N ALA A 48 -10.67 4.93 10.43
CA ALA A 48 -11.02 3.61 9.89
C ALA A 48 -9.93 2.53 10.08
N GLY A 49 -8.73 2.91 10.52
CA GLY A 49 -7.66 1.97 10.80
C GLY A 49 -7.09 1.33 9.53
N MET A 50 -6.86 0.02 9.60
CA MET A 50 -6.44 -0.81 8.47
C MET A 50 -7.44 -1.93 8.23
N GLN A 51 -7.69 -2.26 6.98
CA GLN A 51 -8.53 -3.38 6.58
C GLN A 51 -7.83 -4.21 5.51
N LEU A 52 -7.71 -5.52 5.77
CA LEU A 52 -7.21 -6.49 4.79
C LEU A 52 -8.35 -7.42 4.41
N THR A 53 -8.68 -7.44 3.12
CA THR A 53 -9.77 -8.26 2.59
C THR A 53 -9.24 -9.14 1.48
N ALA A 54 -9.30 -10.45 1.68
CA ALA A 54 -9.04 -11.42 0.62
C ALA A 54 -10.27 -11.52 -0.29
N SER A 55 -10.05 -11.65 -1.60
CA SER A 55 -11.12 -11.93 -2.56
C SER A 55 -10.88 -13.27 -3.25
N GLY A 56 -11.95 -14.04 -3.41
CA GLY A 56 -11.91 -15.36 -4.05
C GLY A 56 -11.53 -16.50 -3.11
N GLN A 57 -10.32 -16.50 -2.54
CA GLN A 57 -9.80 -17.59 -1.69
C GLN A 57 -9.21 -17.04 -0.37
N PRO A 58 -9.09 -17.88 0.67
CA PRO A 58 -8.38 -17.48 1.89
C PRO A 58 -6.95 -17.00 1.57
N LEU A 59 -6.56 -15.85 2.12
CA LEU A 59 -5.21 -15.32 1.99
C LEU A 59 -4.30 -16.01 3.03
N PRO A 60 -3.32 -16.83 2.62
CA PRO A 60 -2.42 -17.51 3.56
C PRO A 60 -1.34 -16.55 4.06
N LEU A 61 -1.73 -15.46 4.74
CA LEU A 61 -0.81 -14.44 5.23
C LEU A 61 0.03 -15.00 6.40
N GLN A 62 1.35 -15.00 6.25
CA GLN A 62 2.28 -15.33 7.34
C GLN A 62 2.76 -14.07 8.07
N GLN A 63 3.02 -13.00 7.32
CA GLN A 63 3.53 -11.76 7.87
C GLN A 63 2.95 -10.56 7.12
N LEU A 64 2.51 -9.57 7.90
CA LEU A 64 2.27 -8.21 7.45
C LEU A 64 3.25 -7.30 8.21
N ASN A 65 4.04 -6.52 7.48
CA ASN A 65 4.96 -5.55 8.05
C ASN A 65 4.75 -4.18 7.41
N ILE A 66 4.62 -3.15 8.24
CA ILE A 66 4.40 -1.77 7.84
C ILE A 66 5.48 -0.93 8.50
N THR A 67 6.30 -0.26 7.69
CA THR A 67 7.24 0.78 8.12
C THR A 67 6.87 2.08 7.45
N GLY A 68 7.51 3.19 7.84
CA GLY A 68 7.26 4.48 7.19
C GLY A 68 7.44 4.45 5.67
N THR A 69 8.34 3.62 5.15
CA THR A 69 8.68 3.60 3.71
C THR A 69 8.33 2.32 2.98
N ALA A 70 7.84 1.29 3.69
CA ALA A 70 7.54 0.00 3.08
C ALA A 70 6.33 -0.69 3.69
N LEU A 71 5.50 -1.23 2.81
CA LEU A 71 4.46 -2.21 3.11
C LEU A 71 4.92 -3.56 2.57
N THR A 72 4.88 -4.60 3.39
CA THR A 72 5.33 -5.95 3.00
C THR A 72 4.37 -7.01 3.46
N PHE A 73 3.96 -7.88 2.53
CA PHE A 73 3.16 -9.07 2.76
C PHE A 73 4.02 -10.29 2.45
N LEU A 74 4.05 -11.26 3.36
CA LEU A 74 4.60 -12.59 3.11
C LEU A 74 3.46 -13.60 3.20
N THR A 75 3.28 -14.38 2.15
CA THR A 75 2.27 -15.44 2.11
C THR A 75 2.91 -16.81 2.30
N SER A 76 2.15 -17.79 2.75
CA SER A 76 2.57 -19.18 2.88
C SER A 76 2.40 -19.92 1.57
N SER A 77 3.36 -20.77 1.25
CA SER A 77 3.22 -21.78 0.21
C SER A 77 2.37 -22.98 0.67
N ALA A 78 2.24 -23.18 2.00
CA ALA A 78 1.40 -24.22 2.59
C ALA A 78 -0.04 -23.72 2.77
N GLY A 79 -1.02 -24.49 2.30
CA GLY A 79 -2.45 -24.17 2.44
C GLY A 79 -3.00 -23.23 1.36
N GLY A 80 -2.21 -22.88 0.35
CA GLY A 80 -2.70 -22.13 -0.81
C GLY A 80 -3.57 -23.01 -1.71
N SER A 81 -4.80 -22.58 -1.95
CA SER A 81 -5.58 -23.02 -3.11
C SER A 81 -4.73 -22.81 -4.37
N SER A 82 -4.84 -23.68 -5.38
CA SER A 82 -4.01 -23.63 -6.60
C SER A 82 -4.24 -22.38 -7.46
N GLY A 83 -5.06 -21.43 -7.00
CA GLY A 83 -5.38 -20.20 -7.69
C GLY A 83 -4.49 -19.03 -7.28
N ALA A 84 -4.38 -18.07 -8.18
CA ALA A 84 -3.81 -16.76 -7.91
C ALA A 84 -4.51 -16.09 -6.71
N LEU A 85 -3.72 -15.57 -5.78
CA LEU A 85 -4.16 -14.76 -4.66
C LEU A 85 -4.62 -13.39 -5.15
N GLN A 86 -5.69 -12.92 -4.54
CA GLN A 86 -6.23 -11.59 -4.72
C GLN A 86 -6.64 -11.01 -3.37
N PHE A 87 -6.17 -9.80 -3.07
CA PHE A 87 -6.54 -9.12 -1.84
C PHE A 87 -6.42 -7.61 -1.98
N ASN A 88 -7.20 -6.91 -1.16
CA ASN A 88 -7.15 -5.46 -1.01
C ASN A 88 -6.70 -5.13 0.41
N PHE A 89 -5.77 -4.19 0.53
CA PHE A 89 -5.33 -3.64 1.80
C PHE A 89 -5.58 -2.14 1.84
N GLN A 90 -6.51 -1.74 2.70
CA GLN A 90 -6.84 -0.35 2.97
C GLN A 90 -6.09 0.10 4.22
N LEU A 91 -5.43 1.24 4.11
CA LEU A 91 -4.72 1.92 5.19
C LEU A 91 -4.64 3.42 4.91
N SER A 92 -3.80 4.13 5.64
CA SER A 92 -3.57 5.55 5.43
C SER A 92 -2.13 5.86 5.05
N LEU A 93 -1.93 6.98 4.36
CA LEU A 93 -0.67 7.71 4.27
C LEU A 93 -0.74 8.87 5.27
N ALA A 94 0.36 9.12 5.96
CA ALA A 94 0.57 10.31 6.76
C ALA A 94 1.51 11.26 6.02
N GLY A 95 1.05 12.49 5.81
CA GLY A 95 1.76 13.56 5.13
C GLY A 95 2.09 14.71 6.07
N ALA A 96 3.32 15.18 6.09
CA ALA A 96 3.75 16.35 6.84
C ALA A 96 4.32 17.42 5.89
N GLY A 97 4.08 18.71 6.20
CA GLY A 97 4.64 19.81 5.43
C GLY A 97 3.96 20.06 4.08
N GLY A 98 2.70 19.63 3.92
CA GLY A 98 1.90 19.84 2.71
C GLY A 98 2.45 19.10 1.49
N PRO A 99 2.59 17.75 1.53
CA PRO A 99 3.07 17.01 0.38
C PRO A 99 2.14 17.22 -0.82
N GLN A 100 2.73 17.40 -1.99
CA GLN A 100 1.98 17.51 -3.25
C GLN A 100 2.09 16.22 -4.07
N PHE A 101 3.23 15.56 -4.01
CA PHE A 101 3.52 14.36 -4.77
C PHE A 101 4.36 13.39 -3.96
N PHE A 102 4.22 12.11 -4.27
CA PHE A 102 5.05 11.02 -3.74
C PHE A 102 5.16 9.94 -4.81
N THR A 103 6.05 8.99 -4.61
CA THR A 103 6.16 7.83 -5.50
C THR A 103 5.87 6.55 -4.77
N LEU A 104 5.20 5.65 -5.47
CA LEU A 104 5.10 4.25 -5.08
C LEU A 104 5.86 3.38 -6.08
N SER A 105 6.53 2.35 -5.60
CA SER A 105 7.06 1.27 -6.43
C SER A 105 6.80 -0.09 -5.80
N ALA A 106 6.76 -1.12 -6.62
CA ALA A 106 6.37 -2.47 -6.25
C ALA A 106 7.37 -3.46 -6.88
N PRO A 107 8.58 -3.61 -6.31
CA PRO A 107 9.63 -4.49 -6.84
C PRO A 107 9.28 -5.95 -6.52
N ASN A 108 8.27 -6.46 -7.21
CA ASN A 108 7.71 -7.80 -7.07
C ASN A 108 7.98 -8.62 -8.34
N ASP A 109 7.58 -9.89 -8.32
CA ASP A 109 7.55 -10.69 -9.55
C ASP A 109 6.69 -9.99 -10.63
N PRO A 110 7.14 -9.92 -11.90
CA PRO A 110 6.42 -9.21 -12.97
C PRO A 110 4.99 -9.69 -13.22
N ASN A 111 4.64 -10.91 -12.80
CA ASN A 111 3.28 -11.43 -12.94
C ASN A 111 2.33 -10.90 -11.86
N VAL A 112 2.85 -10.35 -10.76
CA VAL A 112 2.03 -9.78 -9.68
C VAL A 112 1.60 -8.37 -10.07
N LEU A 113 0.30 -8.17 -10.21
CA LEU A 113 -0.25 -6.84 -10.46
C LEU A 113 -0.55 -6.16 -9.13
N VAL A 114 0.08 -5.00 -8.91
CA VAL A 114 -0.20 -4.13 -7.77
C VAL A 114 -0.81 -2.83 -8.29
N THR A 115 -1.93 -2.41 -7.70
CA THR A 115 -2.50 -1.09 -7.94
C THR A 115 -2.67 -0.33 -6.63
N ALA A 116 -2.56 1.00 -6.70
CA ALA A 116 -2.95 1.88 -5.59
C ALA A 116 -4.06 2.82 -6.03
N ALA A 117 -5.04 2.99 -5.15
CA ALA A 117 -6.10 3.97 -5.30
C ALA A 117 -6.14 4.88 -4.07
N LEU A 118 -5.96 6.17 -4.29
CA LEU A 118 -6.21 7.19 -3.27
C LEU A 118 -7.67 7.62 -3.31
N VAL A 119 -8.16 8.20 -2.21
CA VAL A 119 -9.54 8.72 -2.14
C VAL A 119 -9.81 9.69 -3.28
N GLY A 120 -10.87 9.43 -4.04
CA GLY A 120 -11.29 10.27 -5.16
C GLY A 120 -10.43 10.15 -6.43
N GLN A 121 -9.42 9.28 -6.44
CA GLN A 121 -8.56 9.05 -7.60
C GLN A 121 -8.79 7.66 -8.21
N LEU A 122 -8.56 7.53 -9.52
CA LEU A 122 -8.58 6.24 -10.20
C LEU A 122 -7.39 5.38 -9.76
N PRO A 123 -7.56 4.05 -9.64
CA PRO A 123 -6.46 3.15 -9.35
C PRO A 123 -5.34 3.26 -10.39
N GLN A 124 -4.10 3.37 -9.94
CA GLN A 124 -2.91 3.34 -10.80
C GLN A 124 -2.11 2.06 -10.59
N VAL A 125 -1.62 1.48 -11.68
CA VAL A 125 -0.71 0.34 -11.64
C VAL A 125 0.64 0.79 -11.12
N ILE A 126 1.19 0.04 -10.16
CA ILE A 126 2.52 0.26 -9.59
C ILE A 126 3.36 -0.96 -9.92
N ASN A 127 4.56 -0.73 -10.44
CA ASN A 127 5.53 -1.75 -10.78
C ASN A 127 6.91 -1.39 -10.18
N GLU A 128 7.97 -2.05 -10.64
CA GLU A 128 9.33 -1.78 -10.17
C GLU A 128 9.77 -0.32 -10.38
N ALA A 129 9.35 0.31 -11.47
CA ALA A 129 9.61 1.72 -11.72
C ALA A 129 8.73 2.61 -10.82
N PRO A 130 9.30 3.68 -10.22
CA PRO A 130 8.52 4.61 -9.41
C PRO A 130 7.36 5.24 -10.20
N THR A 131 6.16 5.12 -9.66
CA THR A 131 4.95 5.76 -10.16
C THR A 131 4.65 6.99 -9.31
N THR A 132 4.67 8.17 -9.93
CA THR A 132 4.36 9.44 -9.25
C THR A 132 2.86 9.60 -9.07
N LEU A 133 2.45 9.80 -7.82
CA LEU A 133 1.07 10.02 -7.41
C LEU A 133 0.93 11.41 -6.80
N GLN A 134 -0.24 12.01 -7.03
CA GLN A 134 -0.58 13.31 -6.46
C GLN A 134 -1.26 13.12 -5.10
N TRP A 135 -0.84 13.89 -4.10
CA TRP A 135 -1.52 13.96 -2.81
C TRP A 135 -2.93 14.51 -2.97
N PRO A 136 -3.97 13.83 -2.45
CA PRO A 136 -5.34 14.34 -2.47
C PRO A 136 -5.44 15.66 -1.67
N SER A 137 -6.06 16.66 -2.29
CA SER A 137 -6.36 17.95 -1.68
C SER A 137 -7.44 17.85 -0.60
#